data_AF-A0A938CHU1-F1
#
_entry.id   AF-A0A938CHU1-F1
#
_cell.length_a   1.000
_cell.length_b   1.000
_cell.length_c   1.000
_cell.angle_alpha   90.00
_cell.angle_beta   90.00
_cell.angle_gamma   90.00
#
_symmetry.space_group_name_H-M   'P 1'
#
loop_
_entity.id
_entity.type
_entity.pdbx_description
1 polymer ?
#
loop_
_entity_poly.entity_id
_entity_poly.type
_entity_poly.pdbx_seq_one_letter_code
_entity_poly.pdbx_strand_id
1 'polypeptide(L)'
;THDLVLEECEFSNNARHGLQFVSGGVDRLSFRRCKIEDNQGAAVVGPGEYTALEWTDCTVEGNASNDLPAAKPFAEPAPVAACDAPETAKVGEQVAFRCTTPDIETAMWDFGDGIPVVGNEVKHVYEKPGEYTLALVTWAASGRGARAAKTVTVSP
;
A
#
# COMPACT_ATOMS: atom_id res chain seq x y z
N THR A 1 -18.63 -2.47 -6.29
CA THR A 1 -17.97 -2.19 -5.01
C THR A 1 -16.50 -2.52 -5.20
N HIS A 2 -15.61 -1.55 -5.04
CA HIS A 2 -14.17 -1.73 -5.19
C HIS A 2 -13.56 -2.10 -3.84
N ASP A 3 -12.52 -2.92 -3.86
CA ASP A 3 -11.69 -3.26 -2.71
C ASP A 3 -10.90 -2.03 -2.25
N LEU A 4 -10.66 -1.92 -0.94
CA LEU A 4 -9.78 -0.90 -0.37
C LEU A 4 -8.59 -1.57 0.33
N VAL A 5 -7.38 -1.09 0.02
CA VAL A 5 -6.14 -1.51 0.68
C VAL A 5 -5.56 -0.34 1.46
N LEU A 6 -5.30 -0.56 2.75
CA LEU A 6 -4.53 0.31 3.62
C LEU A 6 -3.20 -0.39 3.86
N GLU A 7 -2.11 0.25 3.47
CA GLU A 7 -0.77 -0.34 3.53
C GLU A 7 0.16 0.62 4.26
N GLU A 8 0.92 0.12 5.24
CA GLU A 8 1.87 0.90 6.05
C GLU A 8 1.24 2.11 6.75
N CYS A 9 -0.05 2.02 7.07
CA CYS A 9 -0.78 3.05 7.84
C CYS A 9 -0.61 2.85 9.35
N GLU A 10 -0.55 3.96 10.08
CA GLU A 10 -0.53 3.97 11.55
C GLU A 10 -1.81 4.63 12.09
N PHE A 11 -2.49 3.92 13.00
CA PHE A 11 -3.68 4.37 13.71
C PHE A 11 -3.37 4.40 15.20
N SER A 12 -2.70 5.47 15.65
CA SER A 12 -2.17 5.54 17.00
C SER A 12 -2.69 6.72 17.82
N ASN A 13 -2.63 6.59 19.15
CA ASN A 13 -2.87 7.68 20.11
C ASN A 13 -4.23 8.38 19.97
N ASN A 14 -5.25 7.68 19.46
CA ASN A 14 -6.57 8.26 19.32
C ASN A 14 -7.26 8.38 20.69
N ALA A 15 -8.05 9.45 20.86
CA ALA A 15 -8.84 9.71 22.07
C ALA A 15 -9.94 8.65 22.33
N ARG A 16 -10.21 7.79 21.33
CA ARG A 16 -11.13 6.66 21.39
C ARG A 16 -10.52 5.47 20.65
N HIS A 17 -11.17 4.95 19.63
CA HIS A 17 -10.76 3.74 18.91
C HIS A 17 -9.70 4.06 17.86
N GLY A 18 -8.89 3.06 17.49
CA GLY A 18 -8.01 3.17 16.32
C GLY A 18 -8.82 3.25 15.03
N LEU A 19 -9.75 2.31 14.84
CA LEU A 19 -10.70 2.26 13.72
C LEU A 19 -12.12 2.02 14.23
N GLN A 20 -13.10 2.68 13.60
CA GLN A 20 -14.51 2.49 13.92
C GLN A 20 -15.36 2.39 12.65
N PHE A 21 -16.02 1.24 12.48
CA PHE A 21 -16.92 0.93 11.37
C PHE A 21 -18.34 0.76 11.90
N VAL A 22 -19.14 1.84 11.83
CA VAL A 22 -20.43 1.96 12.54
C VAL A 22 -21.63 1.49 11.71
N SER A 23 -21.59 1.69 10.39
CA SER A 23 -22.70 1.36 9.49
C SER A 23 -22.42 0.09 8.67
N GLY A 24 -23.49 -0.51 8.14
CA GLY A 24 -23.36 -1.49 7.05
C GLY A 24 -22.74 -0.85 5.80
N GLY A 25 -22.29 -1.70 4.87
CA GLY A 25 -21.67 -1.28 3.62
C GLY A 25 -20.16 -0.99 3.72
N VAL A 26 -19.58 -1.10 4.92
CA VAL A 26 -18.13 -1.18 5.09
C VAL A 26 -17.73 -2.64 4.95
N ASP A 27 -17.14 -2.97 3.80
CA ASP A 27 -16.77 -4.33 3.45
C ASP A 27 -15.57 -4.29 2.50
N ARG A 28 -14.88 -5.42 2.34
CA ARG A 28 -13.80 -5.63 1.38
C ARG A 28 -12.59 -4.73 1.66
N LEU A 29 -12.13 -4.79 2.92
CA LEU A 29 -10.97 -4.03 3.42
C LEU A 29 -9.74 -4.93 3.59
N SER A 30 -8.58 -4.40 3.22
CA SER A 30 -7.29 -5.04 3.43
C SER A 30 -6.37 -4.11 4.21
N PHE A 31 -5.83 -4.59 5.32
CA PHE A 31 -4.83 -3.89 6.11
C PHE A 31 -3.52 -4.65 6.03
N ARG A 32 -2.46 -3.97 5.60
CA ARG A 32 -1.14 -4.57 5.36
C ARG A 32 -0.05 -3.77 6.03
N ARG A 33 0.75 -4.41 6.88
CA ARG A 33 1.84 -3.75 7.61
C ARG A 33 1.36 -2.50 8.36
N CYS A 34 0.10 -2.49 8.79
CA CYS A 34 -0.47 -1.40 9.57
C CYS A 34 -0.11 -1.54 11.04
N LYS A 35 -0.07 -0.41 11.73
CA LYS A 35 0.05 -0.34 13.19
C LYS A 35 -1.23 0.22 13.78
N ILE A 36 -1.75 -0.41 14.83
CA ILE A 36 -2.91 0.09 15.57
C ILE A 36 -2.52 0.07 17.05
N GLU A 37 -2.10 1.22 17.58
CA GLU A 37 -1.43 1.25 18.88
C GLU A 37 -1.86 2.40 19.80
N ASP A 38 -1.80 2.16 21.11
CA ASP A 38 -1.97 3.19 22.15
C ASP A 38 -3.26 4.02 22.05
N ASN A 39 -4.34 3.43 21.52
CA ASN A 39 -5.64 4.08 21.47
C ASN A 39 -6.38 3.92 22.82
N GLN A 40 -7.03 4.99 23.28
CA GLN A 40 -7.77 5.01 24.56
C GLN A 40 -8.98 4.04 24.58
N GLY A 41 -9.45 3.62 23.41
CA GLY A 41 -10.50 2.64 23.19
C GLY A 41 -9.97 1.37 22.51
N ALA A 42 -10.87 0.53 22.02
CA ALA A 42 -10.49 -0.66 21.25
C ALA A 42 -9.70 -0.31 19.98
N ALA A 43 -8.79 -1.20 19.57
CA ALA A 43 -8.04 -1.12 18.32
C ALA A 43 -9.00 -0.95 17.13
N VAL A 44 -10.02 -1.80 17.06
CA VAL A 44 -11.04 -1.77 16.00
C VAL A 44 -12.41 -2.03 16.61
N VAL A 45 -13.41 -1.26 16.19
CA VAL A 45 -14.83 -1.51 16.47
C VAL A 45 -15.58 -1.72 15.16
N GLY A 46 -16.30 -2.83 15.05
CA GLY A 46 -16.90 -3.28 13.78
C GLY A 46 -15.85 -3.79 12.79
N PRO A 47 -16.20 -4.03 11.51
CA PRO A 47 -17.56 -3.98 10.98
C PRO A 47 -18.40 -5.14 11.55
N GLY A 48 -19.71 -4.93 11.66
CA GLY A 48 -20.64 -5.96 12.14
C GLY A 48 -20.79 -7.12 11.16
N GLU A 49 -21.13 -6.81 9.90
CA GLU A 49 -21.23 -7.77 8.79
C GLU A 49 -20.31 -7.33 7.64
N TYR A 50 -19.55 -8.28 7.09
CA TYR A 50 -18.58 -8.09 6.01
C TYR A 50 -18.35 -9.43 5.29
N THR A 51 -18.03 -9.38 4.00
CA THR A 51 -17.70 -10.52 3.14
C THR A 51 -16.20 -10.75 3.02
N ALA A 52 -15.37 -9.70 3.08
CA ALA A 52 -13.92 -9.82 3.04
C ALA A 52 -13.23 -8.79 3.93
N LEU A 53 -12.26 -9.27 4.72
CA LEU A 53 -11.43 -8.47 5.61
C LEU A 53 -10.12 -9.23 5.83
N GLU A 54 -8.98 -8.63 5.49
CA GLU A 54 -7.68 -9.23 5.76
C GLU A 54 -6.80 -8.29 6.59
N TRP A 55 -6.02 -8.90 7.49
CA TRP A 55 -4.98 -8.27 8.28
C TRP A 55 -3.69 -9.02 7.97
N THR A 56 -2.72 -8.38 7.32
CA THR A 56 -1.45 -8.99 6.95
C THR A 56 -0.32 -8.22 7.58
N ASP A 57 0.54 -8.90 8.34
CA ASP A 57 1.71 -8.31 9.02
C ASP A 57 1.38 -7.04 9.83
N CYS A 58 0.15 -6.95 10.36
CA CYS A 58 -0.27 -5.81 11.18
C CYS A 58 0.15 -6.03 12.64
N THR A 59 0.46 -4.92 13.31
CA THR A 59 0.79 -4.91 14.74
C THR A 59 -0.33 -4.20 15.50
N VAL A 60 -0.76 -4.78 16.62
CA VAL A 60 -1.86 -4.25 17.44
C VAL A 60 -1.50 -4.39 18.90
N GLU A 61 -1.23 -3.27 19.57
CA GLU A 61 -0.77 -3.25 20.95
C GLU A 61 -1.18 -1.97 21.70
N GLY A 62 -1.13 -1.97 23.04
CA GLY A 62 -1.37 -0.75 23.83
C GLY A 62 -2.80 -0.18 23.82
N ASN A 63 -3.75 -0.76 23.07
CA ASN A 63 -5.14 -0.30 23.05
C ASN A 63 -5.94 -0.81 24.25
N ALA A 64 -7.09 -0.20 24.55
CA ALA A 64 -7.98 -0.69 25.61
C ALA A 64 -8.51 -2.11 25.34
N SER A 65 -8.62 -2.50 24.07
CA SER A 65 -8.69 -3.89 23.61
C SER A 65 -7.91 -3.98 22.30
N ASN A 66 -7.07 -5.02 22.17
CA ASN A 66 -6.30 -5.32 20.95
C ASN A 66 -7.02 -6.30 20.02
N ASP A 67 -8.32 -6.56 20.25
CA ASP A 67 -9.08 -7.49 19.43
C ASP A 67 -9.28 -6.92 18.03
N LEU A 68 -9.08 -7.79 17.03
CA LEU A 68 -9.41 -7.51 15.64
C LEU A 68 -10.63 -8.33 15.21
N PRO A 69 -11.48 -7.80 14.31
CA PRO A 69 -12.49 -8.61 13.65
C PRO A 69 -11.84 -9.76 12.89
N ALA A 70 -12.50 -10.91 12.90
CA ALA A 70 -11.99 -12.12 12.24
C ALA A 70 -11.67 -11.87 10.76
N ALA A 71 -10.56 -12.40 10.29
CA ALA A 71 -10.24 -12.31 8.87
C ALA A 71 -11.24 -13.15 8.04
N LYS A 72 -11.65 -12.62 6.89
CA LYS A 72 -12.39 -13.32 5.84
C LYS A 72 -11.63 -13.14 4.51
N PRO A 73 -11.32 -14.23 3.79
CA PRO A 73 -10.50 -14.14 2.58
C PRO A 73 -11.24 -13.41 1.45
N PHE A 74 -10.47 -12.73 0.62
CA PHE A 74 -10.96 -12.23 -0.67
C PHE A 74 -11.07 -13.38 -1.67
N ALA A 75 -12.03 -13.28 -2.60
CA ALA A 75 -12.22 -14.28 -3.64
C ALA A 75 -11.02 -14.35 -4.61
N GLU A 76 -10.53 -13.18 -5.03
CA GLU A 76 -9.35 -13.06 -5.87
C GLU A 76 -8.11 -12.72 -5.03
N PRO A 77 -6.92 -13.26 -5.35
CA PRO A 77 -5.70 -12.94 -4.63
C PRO A 77 -5.29 -11.47 -4.79
N ALA A 78 -4.41 -10.99 -3.91
CA ALA A 78 -3.82 -9.67 -4.07
C ALA A 78 -2.90 -9.67 -5.29
N PRO A 79 -2.79 -8.58 -6.06
CA PRO A 79 -1.67 -8.44 -6.96
C PRO A 79 -0.36 -8.47 -6.15
N VAL A 80 0.71 -8.97 -6.76
CA VAL A 80 2.06 -8.90 -6.21
C VAL A 80 2.85 -7.94 -7.08
N ALA A 81 3.05 -6.72 -6.58
CA ALA A 81 3.71 -5.67 -7.34
C ALA A 81 5.12 -6.10 -7.76
N ALA A 82 5.38 -6.05 -9.07
CA ALA A 82 6.65 -6.42 -9.67
C ALA A 82 7.02 -5.43 -10.78
N CYS A 83 8.31 -5.16 -10.89
CA CYS A 83 8.86 -4.25 -11.89
C CYS A 83 10.25 -4.66 -12.39
N ASP A 84 10.48 -4.35 -13.65
CA ASP A 84 11.80 -4.19 -14.23
C ASP A 84 12.23 -2.72 -14.09
N ALA A 85 13.31 -2.50 -13.34
CA ALA A 85 13.84 -1.19 -12.98
C ALA A 85 15.33 -1.36 -12.64
N PRO A 86 16.23 -0.48 -13.12
CA PRO A 86 17.63 -0.60 -12.81
C PRO A 86 17.94 -0.17 -11.37
N GLU A 87 19.00 -0.74 -10.80
CA GLU A 87 19.49 -0.39 -9.47
C GLU A 87 20.38 0.86 -9.48
N THR A 88 20.88 1.26 -10.65
CA THR A 88 21.76 2.42 -10.82
C THR A 88 21.38 3.24 -12.05
N ALA A 89 21.66 4.55 -12.01
CA ALA A 89 21.48 5.47 -13.13
C ALA A 89 22.53 6.59 -13.09
N LYS A 90 22.72 7.32 -14.19
CA LYS A 90 23.52 8.56 -14.20
C LYS A 90 22.66 9.80 -14.24
N VAL A 91 23.18 10.90 -13.69
CA VAL A 91 22.52 12.20 -13.79
C VAL A 91 22.25 12.56 -15.25
N GLY A 92 21.01 12.95 -15.56
CA GLY A 92 20.60 13.34 -16.91
C GLY A 92 20.37 12.17 -17.87
N GLU A 93 20.59 10.92 -17.44
CA GLU A 93 20.27 9.74 -18.24
C GLU A 93 18.76 9.47 -18.25
N GLN A 94 18.20 9.20 -19.43
CA GLN A 94 16.81 8.75 -19.56
C GLN A 94 16.74 7.25 -19.35
N VAL A 95 16.09 6.85 -18.25
CA VAL A 95 15.97 5.46 -17.81
C VAL A 95 14.54 4.97 -18.04
N ALA A 96 14.38 3.73 -18.52
CA ALA A 96 13.09 3.09 -18.70
C ALA A 96 12.72 2.22 -17.48
N PHE A 97 11.45 2.27 -17.09
CA PHE A 97 10.87 1.50 -15.99
C PHE A 97 9.63 0.79 -16.50
N ARG A 98 9.47 -0.49 -16.15
CA ARG A 98 8.37 -1.30 -16.64
C ARG A 98 7.71 -2.10 -15.51
N CYS A 99 6.39 -2.00 -15.45
CA CYS A 99 5.58 -2.79 -14.55
C CYS A 99 5.42 -4.18 -15.16
N THR A 100 5.73 -5.20 -14.37
CA THR A 100 5.61 -6.62 -14.74
C THR A 100 4.59 -7.33 -13.87
N THR A 101 3.80 -6.58 -13.10
CA THR A 101 2.70 -7.11 -12.30
C THR A 101 1.60 -7.66 -13.23
N PRO A 102 1.19 -8.94 -13.07
CA PRO A 102 0.08 -9.50 -13.84
C PRO A 102 -1.28 -8.99 -13.33
N ASP A 103 -2.29 -9.04 -14.20
CA ASP A 103 -3.72 -8.84 -13.86
C ASP A 103 -4.06 -7.52 -13.17
N ILE A 104 -3.37 -6.44 -13.54
CA ILE A 104 -3.63 -5.08 -13.07
C ILE A 104 -4.39 -4.23 -14.09
N GLU A 105 -5.13 -3.25 -13.61
CA GLU A 105 -5.76 -2.20 -14.42
C GLU A 105 -4.84 -0.98 -14.58
N THR A 106 -4.14 -0.58 -13.53
CA THR A 106 -3.26 0.61 -13.57
C THR A 106 -2.02 0.47 -12.70
N ALA A 107 -0.98 1.22 -13.08
CA ALA A 107 0.32 1.29 -12.41
C ALA A 107 0.75 2.76 -12.27
N MET A 108 1.22 3.12 -11.09
CA MET A 108 1.77 4.43 -10.74
C MET A 108 3.18 4.27 -10.18
N TRP A 109 4.07 5.14 -10.63
CA TRP A 109 5.46 5.20 -10.23
C TRP A 109 5.72 6.48 -9.47
N ASP A 110 6.30 6.37 -8.29
CA ASP A 110 6.91 7.47 -7.57
C ASP A 110 8.43 7.25 -7.58
N PHE A 111 9.17 8.16 -8.21
CA PHE A 111 10.63 8.07 -8.34
C PHE A 111 11.35 8.65 -7.11
N GLY A 112 10.63 9.26 -6.16
CA GLY A 112 11.20 9.84 -4.95
C GLY A 112 11.86 11.21 -5.15
N ASP A 113 11.76 11.80 -6.34
CA ASP A 113 12.36 13.09 -6.71
C ASP A 113 11.36 14.12 -7.26
N GLY A 114 10.07 13.78 -7.29
CA GLY A 114 9.06 14.64 -7.90
C GLY A 114 7.66 14.08 -7.88
N ILE A 115 6.89 14.39 -8.92
CA ILE A 115 5.48 14.01 -9.03
C ILE A 115 5.39 12.58 -9.59
N PRO A 116 4.55 11.71 -9.00
CA PRO A 116 4.33 10.37 -9.53
C PRO A 116 3.78 10.36 -10.96
N VAL A 117 4.13 9.32 -11.72
CA VAL A 117 3.71 9.13 -13.12
C VAL A 117 2.92 7.84 -13.25
N VAL A 118 1.83 7.89 -14.03
CA VAL A 118 0.99 6.72 -14.31
C VAL A 118 1.36 6.11 -15.66
N GLY A 119 1.54 4.79 -15.71
CA GLY A 119 1.81 4.05 -16.93
C GLY A 119 2.44 2.69 -16.69
N ASN A 120 2.16 1.73 -17.57
CA ASN A 120 2.76 0.40 -17.49
C ASN A 120 4.26 0.42 -17.85
N GLU A 121 4.65 1.28 -18.79
CA GLU A 121 6.04 1.55 -19.15
C GLU A 121 6.23 3.06 -19.18
N VAL A 122 7.22 3.54 -18.44
CA VAL A 122 7.49 4.98 -18.28
C VAL A 122 8.99 5.22 -18.40
N LYS A 123 9.35 6.47 -18.72
CA LYS A 123 10.75 6.91 -18.72
C LYS A 123 10.92 8.05 -17.73
N HIS A 124 12.04 8.05 -17.03
CA HIS A 124 12.38 9.06 -16.02
C HIS A 124 13.84 9.51 -16.15
N VAL A 125 14.14 10.73 -15.69
CA VAL A 125 15.49 11.30 -15.65
C VAL A 125 15.71 11.85 -14.26
N TYR A 126 16.73 11.35 -13.55
CA TYR A 126 17.16 11.93 -12.28
C TYR A 126 18.11 13.10 -12.53
N GLU A 127 17.81 14.28 -11.97
CA GLU A 127 18.57 15.51 -12.19
C GLU A 127 19.77 15.68 -11.24
N LYS A 128 19.82 14.91 -10.16
CA LYS A 128 20.84 15.04 -9.10
C LYS A 128 21.35 13.66 -8.69
N PRO A 129 22.62 13.55 -8.26
CA PRO A 129 23.12 12.30 -7.69
C PRO A 129 22.51 12.08 -6.30
N GLY A 130 22.33 10.82 -5.91
CA GLY A 130 21.73 10.44 -4.65
C GLY A 130 21.16 9.03 -4.66
N GLU A 131 20.62 8.60 -3.51
CA GLU A 131 19.81 7.39 -3.43
C GLU A 131 18.34 7.77 -3.44
N TYR A 132 17.59 7.17 -4.35
CA TYR A 132 16.17 7.41 -4.52
C TYR A 132 15.38 6.14 -4.19
N THR A 133 14.30 6.28 -3.42
CA THR A 133 13.35 5.19 -3.19
C THR A 133 12.29 5.22 -4.28
N LEU A 134 12.48 4.38 -5.30
CA LEU A 134 11.48 4.10 -6.32
C LEU A 134 10.34 3.29 -5.69
N ALA A 135 9.10 3.78 -5.81
CA ALA A 135 7.90 3.03 -5.45
C ALA A 135 7.01 2.79 -6.67
N LEU A 136 6.64 1.52 -6.88
CA LEU A 136 5.59 1.12 -7.81
C LEU A 136 4.33 0.81 -6.99
N VAL A 137 3.20 1.42 -7.35
CA VAL A 137 1.88 1.07 -6.84
C VAL A 137 1.03 0.58 -8.01
N THR A 138 0.43 -0.59 -7.86
CA THR A 138 -0.45 -1.19 -8.88
C THR A 138 -1.82 -1.46 -8.31
N TRP A 139 -2.85 -1.42 -9.15
CA TRP A 139 -4.21 -1.76 -8.76
C TRP A 139 -4.82 -2.73 -9.75
N ALA A 140 -5.41 -3.81 -9.24
CA ALA A 140 -6.26 -4.71 -10.01
C ALA A 140 -7.61 -4.06 -10.33
N ALA A 141 -8.33 -4.58 -11.32
CA ALA A 141 -9.67 -4.11 -11.68
C ALA A 141 -10.69 -4.21 -10.52
N SER A 142 -10.42 -5.07 -9.52
CA SER A 142 -11.24 -5.14 -8.32
C SER A 142 -11.04 -3.96 -7.36
N GLY A 143 -9.96 -3.18 -7.53
CA GLY A 143 -9.52 -2.10 -6.65
C GLY A 143 -8.37 -2.49 -5.71
N ARG A 144 -7.99 -3.79 -5.62
CA ARG A 144 -6.89 -4.20 -4.72
C ARG A 144 -5.56 -3.64 -5.21
N GLY A 145 -4.92 -2.89 -4.33
CA GLY A 145 -3.58 -2.36 -4.52
C GLY A 145 -2.48 -3.33 -4.13
N ALA A 146 -1.29 -3.12 -4.69
CA ALA A 146 -0.03 -3.65 -4.19
C ALA A 146 1.09 -2.62 -4.40
N ARG A 147 2.09 -2.66 -3.51
CA ARG A 147 3.26 -1.79 -3.58
C ARG A 147 4.55 -2.60 -3.64
N ALA A 148 5.49 -2.15 -4.47
CA ALA A 148 6.88 -2.58 -4.44
C ALA A 148 7.77 -1.34 -4.31
N ALA A 149 8.89 -1.48 -3.59
CA ALA A 149 9.89 -0.43 -3.47
C ALA A 149 11.28 -0.97 -3.85
N LYS A 150 12.09 -0.13 -4.50
CA LYS A 150 13.48 -0.40 -4.86
C LYS A 150 14.32 0.84 -4.62
N THR A 151 15.60 0.66 -4.32
CA THR A 151 16.56 1.76 -4.29
C THR A 151 17.21 1.91 -5.66
N VAL A 152 17.29 3.15 -6.15
CA VAL A 152 18.06 3.51 -7.34
C VAL A 152 19.18 4.44 -6.91
N THR A 153 20.44 4.03 -7.14
CA THR A 153 21.62 4.86 -6.86
C THR A 153 21.97 5.67 -8.10
N VAL A 154 21.90 6.99 -8.01
CA VAL A 154 22.22 7.92 -9.09
C VAL A 154 23.61 8.47 -8.90
N SER A 155 24.53 8.15 -9.81
CA SER A 155 25.88 8.70 -9.84
C SER A 155 25.96 9.94 -10.75
N PRO A 156 26.97 10.80 -10.55
CA PRO A 156 27.28 11.88 -11.49
C PRO A 156 27.46 11.41 -12.94
#